data_AF-A0A8H8NDZ5-F1
#
_entry.id   AF-A0A8H8NDZ5-F1
#
_cell.length_a   1.000
_cell.length_b   1.000
_cell.length_c   1.000
_cell.angle_alpha   90.00
_cell.angle_beta   90.00
_cell.angle_gamma   90.00
#
_symmetry.space_group_name_H-M   'P 1'
#
loop_
_entity.id
_entity.type
_entity.pdbx_description
1 polymer ?
#
loop_
_entity_poly.entity_id
_entity_poly.type
_entity_poly.pdbx_seq_one_letter_code
_entity_poly.pdbx_strand_id
1 'polypeptide(L)'
;MLAPPELKAIHPTGTSPVITDGDVVLAESGAIVGKYGGGKFVPSETGYIDNLYYTHYSEGTLAPLLVSRVIYGVIPDRSPLLIRPIVRAVFNALLTQMVDPRLKTQGQMIESHLAKRPGKFFAGDGEPTSADFMMAFSLETIAARAPDVLGEHMKAYVERVRERPGWIKGLEKGGSLDLA
;
A
#
# COMPACT_ATOMS: atom_id res chain seq x y z
N MET A 1 15.62 7.89 -1.42
CA MET A 1 16.56 6.90 -2.01
C MET A 1 16.43 7.02 -3.51
N LEU A 2 17.55 7.08 -4.24
CA LEU A 2 17.51 7.03 -5.71
C LEU A 2 17.51 5.57 -6.16
N ALA A 3 16.84 5.29 -7.27
CA ALA A 3 16.83 3.98 -7.88
C ALA A 3 18.27 3.51 -8.22
N PRO A 4 18.64 2.27 -7.86
CA PRO A 4 19.94 1.70 -8.21
C PRO A 4 20.10 1.62 -9.75
N PRO A 5 21.33 1.81 -10.29
CA PRO A 5 21.60 1.77 -11.73
C PRO A 5 21.08 0.50 -12.42
N GLU A 6 21.12 -0.62 -11.72
CA GLU A 6 20.67 -1.93 -12.19
C GLU A 6 19.16 -1.92 -12.50
N LEU A 7 18.34 -1.25 -11.69
CA LEU A 7 16.90 -1.14 -11.97
C LEU A 7 16.61 -0.15 -13.11
N LYS A 8 17.39 0.93 -13.22
CA LYS A 8 17.25 1.88 -14.34
C LYS A 8 17.61 1.27 -15.69
N ALA A 9 18.54 0.31 -15.70
CA ALA A 9 18.89 -0.45 -16.89
C ALA A 9 17.74 -1.35 -17.39
N ILE A 10 16.84 -1.76 -16.48
CA ILE A 10 15.68 -2.59 -16.81
C ILE A 10 14.48 -1.72 -17.21
N HIS A 11 14.14 -0.70 -16.40
CA HIS A 11 13.01 0.19 -16.66
C HIS A 11 13.38 1.66 -16.37
N PRO A 12 13.01 2.65 -17.22
CA PRO A 12 13.47 4.04 -17.08
C PRO A 12 13.17 4.71 -15.74
N THR A 13 12.09 4.31 -15.06
CA THR A 13 11.73 4.84 -13.73
C THR A 13 12.65 4.32 -12.63
N GLY A 14 13.35 3.21 -12.86
CA GLY A 14 14.19 2.53 -11.88
C GLY A 14 13.42 2.01 -10.66
N THR A 15 12.11 1.82 -10.78
CA THR A 15 11.24 1.39 -9.69
C THR A 15 11.04 -0.12 -9.69
N SER A 16 10.90 -0.69 -8.50
CA SER A 16 10.44 -2.06 -8.28
C SER A 16 8.98 -2.05 -7.78
N PRO A 17 8.18 -3.08 -8.08
CA PRO A 17 8.50 -4.28 -8.86
C PRO A 17 8.51 -4.03 -10.38
N VAL A 18 9.31 -4.83 -11.11
CA VAL A 18 9.33 -4.90 -12.57
C VAL A 18 9.54 -6.35 -12.99
N ILE A 19 8.83 -6.82 -14.02
CA ILE A 19 9.00 -8.16 -14.61
C ILE A 19 9.43 -8.02 -16.07
N THR A 20 10.48 -8.75 -16.45
CA THR A 20 10.87 -8.94 -17.86
C THR A 20 10.42 -10.32 -18.31
N ASP A 21 9.65 -10.39 -19.38
CA ASP A 21 9.03 -11.61 -19.91
C ASP A 21 9.03 -11.55 -21.44
N GLY A 22 10.03 -12.19 -22.05
CA GLY A 22 10.33 -12.02 -23.47
C GLY A 22 10.65 -10.56 -23.79
N ASP A 23 9.96 -10.01 -24.78
CA ASP A 23 10.11 -8.62 -25.21
C ASP A 23 9.32 -7.61 -24.35
N VAL A 24 8.59 -8.09 -23.33
CA VAL A 24 7.77 -7.22 -22.46
C VAL A 24 8.51 -6.93 -21.16
N VAL A 25 8.79 -5.65 -20.91
CA VAL A 25 9.17 -5.14 -19.59
C VAL A 25 7.96 -4.47 -18.97
N LEU A 26 7.40 -5.09 -17.91
CA LEU A 26 6.19 -4.64 -17.25
C LEU A 26 6.50 -4.12 -15.85
N ALA A 27 6.34 -2.80 -15.69
CA ALA A 27 6.24 -2.14 -14.39
C ALA A 27 4.74 -2.00 -13.99
N GLU A 28 4.50 -1.43 -12.81
CA GLU A 28 3.18 -1.27 -12.16
C GLU A 28 2.61 -2.57 -11.55
N SER A 29 2.45 -2.55 -10.23
CA SER A 29 2.01 -3.71 -9.45
C SER A 29 0.62 -4.18 -9.87
N GLY A 30 -0.32 -3.27 -10.13
CA GLY A 30 -1.65 -3.62 -10.61
C GLY A 30 -1.63 -4.33 -11.98
N ALA A 31 -0.78 -3.87 -12.91
CA ALA A 31 -0.62 -4.48 -14.23
C ALA A 31 0.05 -5.86 -14.14
N ILE A 32 1.07 -6.00 -13.30
CA ILE A 32 1.74 -7.27 -13.01
C ILE A 32 0.74 -8.29 -12.48
N VAL A 33 -0.08 -7.93 -11.49
CA VAL A 33 -1.11 -8.83 -10.92
C VAL A 33 -2.13 -9.22 -11.99
N GLY A 34 -2.57 -8.27 -12.82
CA GLY A 34 -3.50 -8.54 -13.92
C GLY A 34 -2.96 -9.55 -14.94
N LYS A 35 -1.69 -9.40 -15.37
CA LYS A 35 -1.06 -10.28 -16.37
C LYS A 35 -0.74 -11.66 -15.80
N TYR A 36 -0.11 -11.73 -14.62
CA TYR A 36 0.45 -12.97 -14.07
C TYR A 36 -0.47 -13.69 -13.07
N GLY A 37 -1.62 -13.10 -12.74
CA GLY A 37 -2.62 -13.72 -11.88
C GLY A 37 -3.28 -14.98 -12.47
N GLY A 38 -3.10 -15.25 -13.78
CA GLY A 38 -3.55 -16.49 -14.42
C GLY A 38 -5.05 -16.77 -14.27
N GLY A 39 -5.87 -15.71 -14.23
CA GLY A 39 -7.32 -15.80 -14.00
C GLY A 39 -7.75 -16.03 -12.54
N LYS A 40 -6.82 -16.18 -11.59
CA LYS A 40 -7.11 -16.56 -10.19
C LYS A 40 -7.44 -15.40 -9.24
N PHE A 41 -7.33 -14.15 -9.71
CA PHE A 41 -7.58 -12.94 -8.92
C PHE A 41 -8.50 -11.95 -9.66
N VAL A 42 -9.42 -12.51 -10.45
CA VAL A 42 -10.40 -11.76 -11.23
C VAL A 42 -11.67 -11.60 -10.41
N PRO A 43 -12.26 -10.38 -10.34
CA PRO A 43 -13.49 -10.18 -9.60
C PRO A 43 -14.68 -10.90 -10.26
N SER A 44 -15.70 -11.20 -9.46
CA SER A 44 -17.04 -11.50 -9.99
C SER A 44 -17.63 -10.26 -10.68
N GLU A 45 -18.72 -10.43 -11.42
CA GLU A 45 -19.44 -9.31 -12.03
C GLU A 45 -19.83 -8.25 -10.99
N THR A 46 -20.32 -8.69 -9.83
CA THR A 46 -20.69 -7.80 -8.72
C THR A 46 -19.49 -7.18 -8.02
N GLY A 47 -18.33 -7.85 -8.02
CA GLY A 47 -17.08 -7.34 -7.45
C GLY A 47 -16.26 -6.46 -8.40
N TYR A 48 -16.65 -6.34 -9.67
CA TYR A 48 -15.82 -5.67 -10.69
C TYR A 48 -15.52 -4.21 -10.34
N ILE A 49 -16.54 -3.45 -9.95
CA ILE A 49 -16.39 -2.03 -9.62
C ILE A 49 -15.56 -1.84 -8.36
N ASP A 50 -15.81 -2.61 -7.30
CA ASP A 50 -15.01 -2.56 -6.08
C ASP A 50 -13.54 -2.90 -6.38
N ASN A 51 -13.28 -3.90 -7.23
CA ASN A 51 -11.92 -4.27 -7.58
C ASN A 51 -11.21 -3.15 -8.34
N LEU A 52 -11.86 -2.59 -9.35
CA LEU A 52 -11.31 -1.48 -10.13
C LEU A 52 -11.03 -0.26 -9.24
N TYR A 53 -12.02 0.11 -8.41
CA TYR A 53 -11.92 1.23 -7.50
C TYR A 53 -10.76 1.06 -6.52
N TYR A 54 -10.69 -0.04 -5.77
CA TYR A 54 -9.68 -0.22 -4.73
C TYR A 54 -8.27 -0.48 -5.28
N THR A 55 -8.16 -1.05 -6.50
CA THR A 55 -6.87 -1.15 -7.20
C THR A 55 -6.30 0.24 -7.47
N HIS A 56 -7.07 1.13 -8.11
CA HIS A 56 -6.60 2.48 -8.43
C HIS A 56 -6.55 3.42 -7.22
N TYR A 57 -7.47 3.26 -6.27
CA TYR A 57 -7.53 4.07 -5.06
C TYR A 57 -6.27 3.89 -4.19
N SER A 58 -5.75 2.66 -4.09
CA SER A 58 -4.52 2.39 -3.36
C SER A 58 -3.34 3.20 -3.93
N GLU A 59 -3.13 3.16 -5.24
CA GLU A 59 -2.01 3.85 -5.91
C GLU A 59 -2.24 5.37 -6.03
N GLY A 60 -3.43 5.77 -6.47
CA GLY A 60 -3.72 7.15 -6.83
C GLY A 60 -4.10 8.04 -5.65
N THR A 61 -4.64 7.49 -4.57
CA THR A 61 -5.12 8.26 -3.41
C THR A 61 -4.34 7.97 -2.14
N LEU A 62 -4.23 6.70 -1.74
CA LEU A 62 -3.59 6.34 -0.47
C LEU A 62 -2.08 6.49 -0.52
N ALA A 63 -1.42 5.96 -1.54
CA ALA A 63 0.03 5.96 -1.61
C ALA A 63 0.64 7.38 -1.51
N PRO A 64 0.12 8.43 -2.18
CA PRO A 64 0.62 9.79 -2.01
C PRO A 64 0.51 10.32 -0.57
N LEU A 65 -0.59 9.99 0.13
CA LEU A 65 -0.78 10.39 1.54
C LEU A 65 0.20 9.66 2.46
N LEU A 66 0.38 8.35 2.26
CA LEU A 66 1.30 7.53 3.05
C LEU A 66 2.75 7.94 2.81
N VAL A 67 3.15 8.20 1.56
CA VAL A 67 4.48 8.71 1.24
C VAL A 67 4.71 10.07 1.90
N SER A 68 3.73 10.97 1.86
CA SER A 68 3.82 12.28 2.55
C SER A 68 4.00 12.10 4.05
N ARG A 69 3.20 11.20 4.68
CA ARG A 69 3.31 10.85 6.10
C ARG A 69 4.72 10.37 6.46
N VAL A 70 5.29 9.44 5.68
CA VAL A 70 6.64 8.91 5.91
C VAL A 70 7.70 10.00 5.73
N ILE A 71 7.68 10.72 4.60
CA ILE A 71 8.70 11.73 4.30
C ILE A 71 8.70 12.83 5.37
N TYR A 72 7.53 13.34 5.75
CA TYR A 72 7.42 14.39 6.76
C TYR A 72 7.82 13.92 8.15
N GLY A 73 7.63 12.63 8.48
CA GLY A 73 8.14 12.04 9.71
C GLY A 73 9.66 11.89 9.73
N VAL A 74 10.29 11.58 8.59
CA VAL A 74 11.73 11.29 8.49
C VAL A 74 12.59 12.56 8.38
N ILE A 75 12.10 13.62 7.71
CA ILE A 75 12.90 14.85 7.46
C ILE A 75 13.44 15.48 8.76
N PRO A 76 12.65 15.65 9.84
CA PRO A 76 13.15 16.24 11.08
C PRO A 76 14.35 15.48 11.65
N ASP A 77 14.33 14.15 11.65
CA ASP A 77 15.38 13.34 12.25
C ASP A 77 16.67 13.33 11.42
N ARG A 78 16.56 13.60 10.11
CA ARG A 78 17.71 13.81 9.21
C ARG A 78 18.24 15.25 9.19
N SER A 79 17.63 16.17 9.94
CA SER A 79 18.03 17.58 9.96
C SER A 79 19.20 17.84 10.92
N PRO A 80 20.07 18.84 10.64
CA PRO A 80 21.14 19.26 11.54
C PRO A 80 20.63 19.60 12.94
N LEU A 81 21.40 19.23 13.97
CA LEU A 81 21.01 19.34 15.39
C LEU A 81 20.51 20.74 15.78
N LEU A 82 21.15 21.80 15.25
CA LEU A 82 20.83 23.19 15.58
C LEU A 82 19.43 23.64 15.12
N ILE A 83 19.01 23.22 13.92
CA ILE A 83 17.72 23.64 13.33
C ILE A 83 16.61 22.62 13.56
N ARG A 84 16.96 21.41 14.01
CA ARG A 84 16.03 20.28 14.18
C ARG A 84 14.75 20.64 14.95
N PRO A 85 14.77 21.41 16.06
CA PRO A 85 13.54 21.76 16.77
C PRO A 85 12.54 22.54 15.89
N ILE A 86 13.05 23.48 15.10
CA ILE A 86 12.23 24.30 14.20
C ILE A 86 11.67 23.45 13.05
N VAL A 87 12.53 22.64 12.42
CA VAL A 87 12.11 21.74 11.34
C VAL A 87 11.04 20.77 11.85
N ARG A 88 11.24 20.18 13.03
CA ARG A 88 10.26 19.28 13.65
C ARG A 88 8.92 19.98 13.89
N ALA A 89 8.91 21.22 14.37
CA ALA A 89 7.67 21.97 14.57
C ALA A 89 6.90 22.18 13.26
N VAL A 90 7.60 22.57 12.18
CA VAL A 90 6.98 22.80 10.86
C VAL A 90 6.40 21.51 10.28
N PHE A 91 7.17 20.42 10.24
CA PHE A 91 6.70 19.16 9.67
C PHE A 91 5.61 18.51 10.53
N ASN A 92 5.66 18.65 11.86
CA ASN A 92 4.56 18.22 12.73
C ASN A 92 3.27 19.01 12.44
N ALA A 93 3.34 20.31 12.18
CA ALA A 93 2.18 21.09 11.76
C ALA A 93 1.61 20.59 10.43
N LEU A 94 2.46 20.32 9.43
CA LEU A 94 2.03 19.76 8.14
C LEU A 94 1.35 18.40 8.31
N LEU A 95 1.91 17.52 9.14
CA LEU A 95 1.33 16.22 9.46
C LEU A 95 -0.05 16.38 10.11
N THR A 96 -0.10 17.10 11.23
CA THR A 96 -1.32 17.21 12.06
C THR A 96 -2.44 17.99 11.40
N GLN A 97 -2.14 18.99 10.56
CA GLN A 97 -3.14 19.85 9.93
C GLN A 97 -3.56 19.37 8.53
N MET A 98 -2.68 18.69 7.78
CA MET A 98 -2.95 18.34 6.39
C MET A 98 -3.05 16.84 6.12
N VAL A 99 -2.15 16.05 6.70
CA VAL A 99 -2.02 14.61 6.35
C VAL A 99 -2.90 13.75 7.24
N ASP A 100 -2.78 13.90 8.56
CA ASP A 100 -3.42 13.02 9.54
C ASP A 100 -4.95 13.09 9.49
N PRO A 101 -5.60 14.27 9.34
CA PRO A 101 -7.05 14.33 9.20
C PRO A 101 -7.54 13.59 7.95
N ARG A 102 -6.81 13.71 6.83
CA ARG A 102 -7.16 13.03 5.58
C ARG A 102 -6.98 11.52 5.72
N LEU A 103 -5.87 11.07 6.30
CA LEU A 103 -5.65 9.64 6.57
C LEU A 103 -6.74 9.07 7.48
N LYS A 104 -7.20 9.80 8.50
CA LYS A 104 -8.32 9.38 9.34
C LYS A 104 -9.61 9.22 8.54
N THR A 105 -9.94 10.17 7.67
CA THR A 105 -11.11 10.04 6.76
C THR A 105 -10.98 8.83 5.85
N GLN A 106 -9.81 8.60 5.26
CA GLN A 106 -9.57 7.42 4.43
C GLN A 106 -9.69 6.12 5.23
N GLY A 107 -9.13 6.07 6.44
CA GLY A 107 -9.26 4.93 7.35
C GLY A 107 -10.70 4.62 7.70
N GLN A 108 -11.52 5.63 8.03
CA GLN A 108 -12.95 5.46 8.29
C GLN A 108 -13.71 4.91 7.08
N MET A 109 -13.38 5.36 5.88
CA MET A 109 -13.99 4.87 4.64
C MET A 109 -13.66 3.38 4.42
N ILE A 110 -12.39 3.01 4.57
CA ILE A 110 -11.93 1.62 4.41
C ILE A 110 -12.53 0.72 5.48
N GLU A 111 -12.52 1.16 6.74
CA GLU A 111 -13.13 0.45 7.86
C GLU A 111 -14.62 0.20 7.59
N SER A 112 -15.35 1.22 7.13
CA SER A 112 -16.77 1.10 6.79
C SER A 112 -17.04 0.15 5.63
N HIS A 113 -16.11 0.06 4.67
CA HIS A 113 -16.20 -0.91 3.57
C HIS A 113 -16.01 -2.34 4.07
N LEU A 114 -14.95 -2.58 4.85
CA LEU A 114 -14.65 -3.90 5.40
C LEU A 114 -15.70 -4.37 6.42
N ALA A 115 -16.31 -3.45 7.18
CA ALA A 115 -17.42 -3.73 8.08
C ALA A 115 -18.63 -4.35 7.35
N LYS A 116 -18.92 -3.91 6.13
CA LYS A 116 -19.99 -4.46 5.28
C LYS A 116 -19.65 -5.81 4.66
N ARG A 117 -18.38 -6.23 4.76
CA ARG A 117 -17.82 -7.42 4.12
C ARG A 117 -17.06 -8.28 5.15
N PRO A 118 -17.69 -8.69 6.27
CA PRO A 118 -17.00 -9.40 7.34
C PRO A 118 -16.40 -10.71 6.82
N GLY A 119 -15.12 -10.95 7.12
CA GLY A 119 -14.39 -12.15 6.67
C GLY A 119 -14.06 -12.20 5.17
N LYS A 120 -14.46 -11.20 4.38
CA LYS A 120 -14.25 -11.17 2.92
C LYS A 120 -13.12 -10.23 2.51
N PHE A 121 -12.79 -10.26 1.22
CA PHE A 121 -11.81 -9.38 0.59
C PHE A 121 -12.48 -8.06 0.12
N PHE A 122 -11.67 -7.10 -0.33
CA PHE A 122 -12.16 -5.79 -0.77
C PHE A 122 -13.20 -5.91 -1.87
N ALA A 123 -12.96 -6.77 -2.85
CA ALA A 123 -13.87 -7.02 -3.95
C ALA A 123 -14.24 -8.50 -4.13
N GLY A 124 -13.44 -9.40 -3.55
CA GLY A 124 -13.66 -10.84 -3.64
C GLY A 124 -14.65 -11.37 -2.59
N ASP A 125 -15.42 -12.40 -2.97
CA ASP A 125 -16.38 -13.09 -2.10
C ASP A 125 -15.80 -14.34 -1.40
N GLY A 126 -14.50 -14.60 -1.57
CA GLY A 126 -13.80 -15.72 -0.93
C GLY A 126 -12.31 -15.80 -1.30
N GLU A 127 -11.94 -15.32 -2.49
CA GLU A 127 -10.55 -15.19 -2.94
C GLU A 127 -10.18 -13.72 -3.17
N PRO A 128 -8.89 -13.34 -3.03
CA PRO A 128 -8.44 -11.98 -3.25
C PRO A 128 -8.51 -11.64 -4.73
N THR A 129 -8.59 -10.35 -4.99
CA THR A 129 -8.58 -9.74 -6.31
C THR A 129 -7.38 -8.79 -6.42
N SER A 130 -7.16 -8.14 -7.56
CA SER A 130 -6.08 -7.14 -7.69
C SER A 130 -6.15 -6.07 -6.60
N ALA A 131 -7.36 -5.66 -6.20
CA ALA A 131 -7.56 -4.72 -5.11
C ALA A 131 -6.89 -5.15 -3.81
N ASP A 132 -6.93 -6.44 -3.47
CA ASP A 132 -6.41 -6.94 -2.20
C ASP A 132 -4.89 -6.95 -2.15
N PHE A 133 -4.22 -7.23 -3.28
CA PHE A 133 -2.75 -7.11 -3.37
C PHE A 133 -2.29 -5.66 -3.18
N MET A 134 -3.01 -4.72 -3.80
CA MET A 134 -2.70 -3.30 -3.71
C MET A 134 -3.04 -2.72 -2.34
N MET A 135 -4.20 -3.08 -1.79
CA MET A 135 -4.66 -2.57 -0.50
C MET A 135 -3.92 -3.20 0.68
N ALA A 136 -3.50 -4.47 0.59
CA ALA A 136 -2.71 -5.11 1.64
C ALA A 136 -1.44 -4.30 1.94
N PHE A 137 -0.68 -3.89 0.93
CA PHE A 137 0.51 -3.08 1.13
C PHE A 137 0.21 -1.71 1.76
N SER A 138 -0.86 -1.05 1.32
CA SER A 138 -1.31 0.23 1.91
C SER A 138 -1.72 0.07 3.37
N LEU A 139 -2.44 -1.00 3.72
CA LEU A 139 -2.85 -1.27 5.10
C LEU A 139 -1.69 -1.67 6.01
N GLU A 140 -0.72 -2.44 5.51
CA GLU A 140 0.53 -2.72 6.20
C GLU A 140 1.31 -1.43 6.50
N THR A 141 1.36 -0.51 5.53
CA THR A 141 2.00 0.80 5.70
C THR A 141 1.26 1.65 6.74
N ILE A 142 -0.07 1.63 6.75
CA ILE A 142 -0.87 2.28 7.80
C ILE A 142 -0.55 1.65 9.16
N ALA A 143 -0.51 0.33 9.26
CA ALA A 143 -0.20 -0.36 10.51
C ALA A 143 1.19 0.04 11.06
N ALA A 144 2.17 0.24 10.19
CA ALA A 144 3.52 0.65 10.58
C ALA A 144 3.66 2.15 10.91
N ARG A 145 2.95 3.03 10.19
CA ARG A 145 3.21 4.49 10.19
C ARG A 145 2.10 5.34 10.80
N ALA A 146 0.90 4.81 10.90
CA ALA A 146 -0.29 5.48 11.43
C ALA A 146 -1.24 4.45 12.10
N PRO A 147 -0.76 3.69 13.11
CA PRO A 147 -1.56 2.63 13.73
C PRO A 147 -2.86 3.13 14.37
N ASP A 148 -2.96 4.43 14.69
CA ASP A 148 -4.18 5.08 15.19
C ASP A 148 -5.29 5.19 14.14
N VAL A 149 -4.96 5.05 12.85
CA VAL A 149 -5.93 5.03 11.74
C VAL A 149 -6.48 3.63 11.51
N LEU A 150 -5.83 2.58 12.04
CA LEU A 150 -6.17 1.19 11.79
C LEU A 150 -7.37 0.76 12.66
N GLY A 151 -8.55 0.70 12.05
CA GLY A 151 -9.79 0.21 12.67
C GLY A 151 -9.79 -1.30 12.95
N GLU A 152 -10.87 -1.80 13.55
CA GLU A 152 -11.01 -3.20 13.95
C GLU A 152 -11.11 -4.13 12.73
N HIS A 153 -11.93 -3.79 11.75
CA HIS A 153 -12.10 -4.59 10.54
C HIS A 153 -10.86 -4.52 9.64
N MET A 154 -10.16 -3.37 9.61
CA MET A 154 -8.86 -3.25 8.97
C MET A 154 -7.82 -4.17 9.62
N LYS A 155 -7.74 -4.22 10.96
CA LYS A 155 -6.86 -5.15 11.69
C LYS A 155 -7.16 -6.60 11.34
N ALA A 156 -8.43 -7.00 11.44
CA ALA A 156 -8.87 -8.35 11.11
C ALA A 156 -8.60 -8.72 9.64
N TYR A 157 -8.71 -7.77 8.71
CA TYR A 157 -8.31 -7.97 7.32
C TYR A 157 -6.80 -8.21 7.18
N VAL A 158 -5.97 -7.37 7.80
CA VAL A 158 -4.50 -7.48 7.75
C VAL A 158 -4.04 -8.84 8.31
N GLU A 159 -4.58 -9.24 9.46
CA GLU A 159 -4.30 -10.56 10.06
C GLU A 159 -4.66 -11.70 9.12
N ARG A 160 -5.89 -11.69 8.57
CA ARG A 160 -6.33 -12.71 7.60
C ARG A 160 -5.44 -12.77 6.36
N VAL A 161 -4.98 -11.62 5.85
CA VAL A 161 -4.05 -11.58 4.70
C VAL A 161 -2.71 -12.21 5.07
N ARG A 162 -2.16 -11.86 6.24
CA ARG A 162 -0.87 -12.40 6.73
C ARG A 162 -0.89 -13.91 6.91
N GLU A 163 -2.03 -14.48 7.26
CA GLU A 163 -2.22 -15.93 7.43
C GLU A 163 -2.32 -16.70 6.09
N ARG A 164 -2.50 -16.01 4.95
CA ARG A 164 -2.63 -16.71 3.66
C ARG A 164 -1.32 -17.42 3.30
N PRO A 165 -1.35 -18.68 2.85
CA PRO A 165 -0.16 -19.38 2.37
C PRO A 165 0.58 -18.63 1.25
N GLY A 166 -0.15 -17.92 0.39
CA GLY A 166 0.43 -17.08 -0.66
C GLY A 166 1.22 -15.88 -0.13
N TRP A 167 0.76 -15.27 0.98
CA TRP A 167 1.46 -14.17 1.63
C TRP A 167 2.78 -14.65 2.26
N ILE A 168 2.71 -15.72 3.06
CA ILE A 168 3.86 -16.33 3.73
C ILE A 168 4.93 -16.71 2.70
N LYS A 169 4.55 -17.45 1.65
CA LYS A 169 5.45 -17.83 0.56
C LYS A 169 6.00 -16.62 -0.21
N GLY A 170 5.21 -15.55 -0.30
CA GLY A 170 5.65 -14.28 -0.88
C GLY A 170 6.79 -13.66 -0.08
N LEU A 171 6.65 -13.58 1.25
CA LEU A 171 7.70 -13.07 2.15
C LEU A 171 8.95 -13.97 2.16
N GLU A 172 8.79 -15.29 2.12
CA GLU A 172 9.93 -16.22 2.04
C GLU A 172 10.77 -16.00 0.78
N LYS A 173 10.14 -15.64 -0.34
CA LYS A 173 10.82 -15.40 -1.62
C LYS A 173 11.29 -13.96 -1.80
N GLY A 174 10.49 -12.99 -1.34
CA GLY A 174 10.68 -11.56 -1.57
C GLY A 174 11.40 -10.83 -0.43
N GLY A 175 11.56 -11.48 0.73
CA GLY A 175 12.10 -10.87 1.93
C GLY A 175 11.04 -10.19 2.80
N SER A 176 11.45 -9.74 3.98
CA SER A 176 10.58 -9.03 4.92
C SER A 176 10.17 -7.66 4.38
N LEU A 177 8.94 -7.24 4.68
CA LEU A 177 8.47 -5.88 4.43
C LEU A 177 9.13 -4.91 5.42
N ASP A 178 10.15 -4.18 4.97
CA ASP A 178 10.71 -3.08 5.75
C ASP A 178 9.87 -1.81 5.53
N LEU A 179 8.89 -1.61 6.40
CA LEU A 179 7.97 -0.49 6.37
C LEU A 179 8.28 0.55 7.46
N ALA A 180 9.40 0.41 8.18
CA ALA A 180 9.79 1.23 9.34
C ALA A 180 10.61 2.47 8.98
#